data_AF-A0AAV4HIU8-F1
#
_entry.id   AF-A0AAV4HIU8-F1
#
_cell.length_a   1.000
_cell.length_b   1.000
_cell.length_c   1.000
_cell.angle_alpha   90.00
_cell.angle_beta   90.00
_cell.angle_gamma   90.00
#
_symmetry.space_group_name_H-M   'P 1'
#
loop_
_entity.id
_entity.type
_entity.pdbx_description
1 polymer ?
#
loop_
_entity_poly.entity_id
_entity_poly.type
_entity_poly.pdbx_seq_one_letter_code
_entity_poly.pdbx_strand_id
1 'polypeptide(L)'
;MENYQLANKAVRKKMKEAKEKWIDDQCVAIEQGMSSGKSKQAFSTLKMLTKTFQPKVNLIGDKDGRLLTDDEDIMQRWSEYCSDLYNYELQADLSILSATRDPQKQMTVRPFKNQRLKLQLEA
;
A
#
# COMPACT_ATOMS: atom_id res chain seq x y z
N MET A 1 -24.28 20.31 36.26
CA MET A 1 -24.00 19.31 35.20
C MET A 1 -24.97 19.39 34.03
N GLU A 2 -26.23 19.74 34.25
CA GLU A 2 -27.29 19.79 33.22
C GLU A 2 -27.02 20.81 32.10
N ASN A 3 -26.57 22.03 32.43
CA ASN A 3 -26.18 23.05 31.44
C ASN A 3 -25.04 22.60 30.51
N TYR A 4 -24.08 21.83 31.05
CA TYR A 4 -22.98 21.29 30.25
C TYR A 4 -23.47 20.23 29.25
N GLN A 5 -24.38 19.35 29.67
CA GLN A 5 -24.95 18.33 28.78
C GLN A 5 -25.75 18.97 27.65
N LEU A 6 -26.56 19.99 27.94
CA LEU A 6 -27.34 20.71 26.94
C LEU A 6 -26.43 21.43 25.93
N ALA A 7 -25.39 22.12 26.42
CA ALA A 7 -24.40 22.78 25.56
C ALA A 7 -23.65 21.75 24.68
N ASN A 8 -23.19 20.63 25.25
CA ASN A 8 -22.50 19.59 24.50
C ASN A 8 -23.40 18.94 23.44
N LYS A 9 -24.69 18.75 23.73
CA LYS A 9 -25.68 18.28 22.75
C LYS A 9 -25.86 19.27 21.59
N ALA A 10 -25.96 20.56 21.89
CA ALA A 10 -26.06 21.61 20.87
C ALA A 10 -24.81 21.67 19.98
N VAL A 11 -23.61 21.58 20.58
CA VAL A 11 -22.33 21.54 19.86
C VAL A 11 -22.26 20.33 18.93
N ARG A 12 -22.57 19.12 19.44
CA ARG A 12 -22.58 17.90 18.62
C ARG A 12 -23.56 17.99 17.45
N LYS A 13 -24.74 18.58 17.68
CA LYS A 13 -25.72 18.82 16.61
C LYS A 13 -25.15 19.73 15.52
N LYS A 14 -24.57 20.87 15.90
CA LYS A 14 -23.92 21.81 14.97
C LYS A 14 -22.75 21.16 14.22
N MET A 15 -21.94 20.35 14.89
CA MET A 15 -20.84 19.60 14.25
C MET A 15 -21.37 18.60 13.21
N LYS A 16 -22.48 17.92 13.50
CA LYS A 16 -23.12 17.00 12.55
C LYS A 16 -23.66 17.77 11.33
N GLU A 17 -24.39 18.85 11.55
CA GLU A 17 -24.92 19.71 10.47
C GLU A 17 -23.79 20.27 9.59
N ALA A 18 -22.71 20.74 10.19
CA ALA A 18 -21.54 21.24 9.45
C ALA A 18 -20.86 20.14 8.63
N LYS A 19 -20.73 18.93 9.19
CA LYS A 19 -20.17 17.77 8.48
C LYS A 19 -21.05 17.37 7.30
N GLU A 20 -22.35 17.32 7.49
CA GLU A 20 -23.33 16.96 6.45
C GLU A 20 -23.27 17.95 5.30
N LYS A 21 -23.34 19.25 5.60
CA LYS A 21 -23.19 20.32 4.60
C LYS A 21 -21.87 20.21 3.83
N TRP A 22 -20.77 19.94 4.52
CA TRP A 22 -19.47 19.77 3.87
C TRP A 22 -19.46 18.57 2.91
N ILE A 23 -20.08 17.44 3.29
CA ILE A 23 -20.19 16.27 2.41
C ILE A 23 -21.02 16.61 1.16
N ASP A 24 -22.15 17.30 1.32
CA ASP A 24 -22.99 17.71 0.19
C ASP A 24 -22.22 18.59 -0.79
N ASP A 25 -21.47 19.57 -0.29
CA ASP A 25 -20.61 20.44 -1.11
C ASP A 25 -19.54 19.63 -1.87
N GLN A 26 -18.97 18.58 -1.26
CA GLN A 26 -18.04 17.68 -1.95
C GLN A 26 -18.72 16.85 -3.04
N CYS A 27 -19.95 16.36 -2.81
CA CYS A 27 -20.72 15.61 -3.80
C CYS A 27 -20.98 16.46 -5.05
N VAL A 28 -21.42 17.70 -4.87
CA VAL A 28 -21.63 18.64 -5.99
C VAL A 28 -20.33 18.89 -6.76
N ALA A 29 -19.21 19.08 -6.05
CA ALA A 29 -17.90 19.26 -6.70
C ALA A 29 -17.44 18.03 -7.50
N ILE A 30 -17.75 16.82 -7.02
CA ILE A 30 -17.47 15.56 -7.71
C ILE A 30 -18.29 15.47 -9.00
N GLU A 31 -19.60 15.73 -8.93
CA GLU A 31 -20.49 15.70 -10.09
C GLU A 31 -20.02 16.67 -11.19
N GLN A 32 -19.74 17.91 -10.80
CA GLN A 32 -19.21 18.92 -11.72
C GLN A 32 -17.85 18.53 -12.30
N GLY A 33 -16.97 17.95 -11.48
CA GLY A 33 -15.66 17.47 -11.90
C GLY A 33 -15.76 16.33 -12.92
N MET A 34 -16.73 15.43 -12.76
CA MET A 34 -17.01 14.34 -13.69
C MET A 34 -17.56 14.87 -15.02
N SER A 35 -18.50 15.81 -14.99
CA SER A 35 -19.04 16.45 -16.21
C SER A 35 -18.01 17.30 -16.95
N SER A 36 -17.07 17.92 -16.24
CA SER A 36 -16.06 18.83 -16.81
C SER A 36 -14.76 18.14 -17.27
N GLY A 37 -14.70 16.80 -17.24
CA GLY A 37 -13.50 16.04 -17.64
C GLY A 37 -12.37 16.01 -16.60
N LYS A 38 -12.59 16.49 -15.37
CA LYS A 38 -11.64 16.41 -14.23
C LYS A 38 -11.81 15.11 -13.43
N SER A 39 -12.00 13.99 -14.12
CA SER A 39 -12.35 12.69 -13.53
C SER A 39 -11.35 12.20 -12.47
N LYS A 40 -10.05 12.45 -12.67
CA LYS A 40 -9.00 12.08 -11.71
C LYS A 40 -9.18 12.78 -10.35
N GLN A 41 -9.47 14.07 -10.37
CA GLN A 41 -9.67 14.85 -9.14
C GLN A 41 -10.97 14.42 -8.45
N ALA A 42 -12.05 14.29 -9.21
CA ALA A 42 -13.34 13.81 -8.70
C ALA A 42 -13.21 12.42 -8.04
N PHE A 43 -12.52 11.48 -8.68
CA PHE A 43 -12.29 10.14 -8.14
C PHE A 43 -11.40 10.14 -6.89
N SER A 44 -10.41 11.05 -6.82
CA SER A 44 -9.58 11.21 -5.61
C SER A 44 -10.42 11.68 -4.41
N THR A 45 -11.31 12.66 -4.60
CA THR A 45 -12.22 13.14 -3.55
C THR A 45 -13.24 12.07 -3.17
N LEU A 46 -13.82 11.37 -4.16
CA LEU A 46 -14.72 10.25 -3.92
C LEU A 46 -14.04 9.16 -3.07
N LYS A 47 -12.80 8.81 -3.41
CA LYS A 47 -12.01 7.85 -2.65
C LYS A 47 -11.75 8.33 -1.23
N MET A 48 -11.48 9.61 -1.01
CA MET A 48 -11.30 10.18 0.32
C MET A 48 -12.57 10.05 1.18
N LEU A 49 -13.74 10.35 0.62
CA LEU A 49 -15.02 10.30 1.32
C LEU A 49 -15.48 8.88 1.64
N THR A 50 -15.25 7.94 0.71
CA THR A 50 -15.69 6.53 0.84
C THR A 50 -14.70 5.65 1.58
N LYS A 51 -13.44 6.09 1.69
CA LYS A 51 -12.41 5.30 2.39
C LYS A 51 -12.79 5.16 3.86
N THR A 52 -13.01 3.92 4.27
CA THR A 52 -13.16 3.57 5.68
C THR A 52 -11.83 3.74 6.40
N PHE A 53 -11.89 4.16 7.66
CA PHE A 53 -10.70 4.19 8.50
C PHE A 53 -10.17 2.77 8.66
N GLN A 54 -9.01 2.51 8.09
CA GLN A 54 -8.28 1.27 8.27
C GLN A 54 -7.10 1.58 9.18
N PRO A 55 -7.14 1.18 10.47
CA PRO A 55 -5.96 1.30 11.31
C PRO A 55 -4.82 0.51 10.67
N LYS A 56 -3.62 1.10 10.65
CA LYS A 56 -2.43 0.34 10.28
C LYS A 56 -2.13 -0.60 11.42
N VAL A 57 -2.32 -1.89 11.18
CA VAL A 57 -2.06 -2.95 12.15
C VAL A 57 -0.66 -3.49 11.86
N ASN A 58 0.31 -3.11 12.69
CA ASN A 58 1.66 -3.69 12.66
C ASN A 58 1.68 -4.92 13.56
N LEU A 59 0.95 -5.98 13.18
CA LEU A 59 0.93 -7.23 13.93
C LEU A 59 1.53 -8.33 13.07
N ILE A 60 2.48 -9.08 13.63
CA ILE A 60 3.14 -10.21 12.96
C ILE A 60 3.04 -11.44 13.84
N GLY A 61 2.90 -12.61 13.22
CA GLY A 61 2.93 -13.88 13.93
C GLY A 61 4.35 -14.35 14.22
N ASP A 62 4.60 -14.72 15.47
CA ASP A 62 5.77 -15.49 15.85
C ASP A 62 5.71 -16.93 15.28
N LYS A 63 6.80 -17.68 15.35
CA LYS A 63 6.91 -19.08 14.89
C LYS A 63 5.87 -19.99 15.56
N ASP A 64 5.51 -19.70 16.81
CA ASP A 64 4.49 -20.42 17.59
C ASP A 64 3.06 -19.89 17.36
N GLY A 65 2.86 -18.96 16.42
CA GLY A 65 1.56 -18.40 16.08
C GLY A 65 1.03 -17.32 17.05
N ARG A 66 1.88 -16.81 17.95
CA ARG A 66 1.55 -15.68 18.85
C ARG A 66 1.67 -14.35 18.09
N LEU A 67 0.79 -13.40 18.39
CA LEU A 67 0.82 -12.08 17.75
C LEU A 67 1.82 -11.17 18.47
N LEU A 68 2.78 -10.64 17.72
CA LEU A 68 3.75 -9.65 18.15
C LEU A 68 3.21 -8.25 17.82
N THR A 69 3.18 -7.38 18.83
CA THR A 69 2.71 -5.99 18.71
C THR A 69 3.82 -4.97 18.94
N ASP A 70 4.91 -5.39 19.59
CA ASP A 70 6.03 -4.52 19.93
C ASP A 70 7.03 -4.45 18.77
N ASP A 71 7.53 -3.23 18.50
CA ASP A 71 8.40 -2.98 17.35
C ASP A 71 9.71 -3.78 17.42
N GLU A 72 10.28 -3.97 18.62
CA GLU A 72 11.51 -4.75 18.84
C GLU A 72 11.31 -6.23 18.49
N ASP A 73 10.22 -6.83 18.98
CA ASP A 73 9.87 -8.23 18.71
C ASP A 73 9.57 -8.46 17.23
N ILE A 74 8.87 -7.51 16.59
CA ILE A 74 8.59 -7.54 15.15
C ILE A 74 9.91 -7.50 14.36
N MET A 75 10.84 -6.63 14.73
CA MET A 75 12.16 -6.55 14.08
C MET A 75 12.95 -7.83 14.24
N GLN A 76 12.97 -8.41 15.45
CA GLN A 76 13.64 -9.68 15.70
C GLN A 76 13.02 -10.80 14.87
N ARG A 77 11.68 -10.90 14.82
CA ARG A 77 10.97 -11.91 14.03
C ARG A 77 11.27 -11.82 12.55
N TRP A 78 11.40 -10.60 12.00
CA TRP A 78 11.85 -10.38 10.62
C TRP A 78 13.28 -10.86 10.40
N SER A 79 14.18 -10.52 11.32
CA SER A 79 15.59 -10.95 11.24
C SER A 79 15.71 -12.47 11.23
N GLU A 80 14.99 -13.15 12.12
CA GLU A 80 14.93 -14.61 12.17
C GLU A 80 14.36 -15.21 10.89
N TYR A 81 13.23 -14.68 10.38
CA TYR A 81 12.64 -15.14 9.13
C TYR A 81 13.61 -15.04 7.95
N CYS A 82 14.28 -13.89 7.81
CA CYS A 82 15.25 -13.68 6.74
C CYS A 82 16.45 -14.61 6.88
N SER A 83 16.97 -14.80 8.09
CA SER A 83 18.06 -15.74 8.35
C SER A 83 17.68 -17.17 7.96
N ASP A 84 16.49 -17.63 8.38
CA ASP A 84 16.00 -18.97 8.05
C ASP A 84 15.80 -19.13 6.53
N LEU A 85 15.26 -18.10 5.87
CA LEU A 85 15.01 -18.11 4.43
C LEU A 85 16.30 -18.18 3.61
N TYR A 86 17.32 -17.41 3.97
CA TYR A 86 18.57 -17.33 3.20
C TYR A 86 19.57 -18.43 3.54
N ASN A 87 19.49 -19.03 4.72
CA ASN A 87 20.28 -20.19 5.11
C ASN A 87 19.59 -21.52 4.76
N TYR A 88 18.42 -21.48 4.11
CA TYR A 88 17.70 -22.67 3.69
C TYR A 88 18.50 -23.44 2.63
N GLU A 89 18.80 -24.71 2.92
CA GLU A 89 19.48 -25.60 1.99
C GLU A 89 18.55 -25.99 0.84
N LEU A 90 18.75 -25.36 -0.31
CA LEU A 90 18.05 -25.69 -1.55
C LEU A 90 18.49 -27.08 -2.02
N GLN A 91 17.63 -28.09 -1.80
CA GLN A 91 17.67 -29.35 -2.52
C GLN A 91 17.19 -29.10 -3.96
N ALA A 92 18.02 -28.40 -4.74
CA ALA A 92 17.75 -28.15 -6.14
C ALA A 92 17.83 -29.48 -6.88
N ASP A 93 16.71 -29.93 -7.45
CA ASP A 93 16.72 -31.04 -8.39
C ASP A 93 17.44 -30.58 -9.67
N LEU A 94 18.73 -30.88 -9.73
CA LEU A 94 19.61 -30.54 -10.84
C LEU A 94 19.18 -31.21 -12.16
N SER A 95 18.28 -32.21 -12.10
CA SER A 95 17.70 -32.80 -13.32
C SER A 95 16.88 -31.78 -14.12
N ILE A 96 16.25 -30.80 -13.46
CA ILE A 96 15.45 -29.74 -14.08
C ILE A 96 16.33 -28.82 -14.96
N LEU A 97 17.57 -28.54 -14.53
CA LEU A 97 18.53 -27.75 -15.31
C LEU A 97 19.13 -28.54 -16.48
N SER A 98 19.19 -29.87 -16.36
CA SER A 98 19.73 -30.76 -17.40
C SER A 98 18.75 -30.97 -18.56
N ALA A 99 17.43 -30.91 -18.29
CA ALA A 99 16.38 -31.16 -19.27
C ALA A 99 16.27 -30.08 -20.38
N THR A 100 17.00 -28.96 -20.27
CA THR A 100 16.99 -27.86 -21.26
C THR A 100 18.35 -27.52 -21.87
N ARG A 101 19.41 -28.32 -21.63
CA ARG A 101 20.65 -28.18 -22.41
C ARG A 101 20.50 -28.86 -23.77
N ASP A 102 19.75 -28.21 -24.64
CA ASP A 102 19.85 -28.43 -26.08
C ASP A 102 21.25 -27.99 -26.54
N PRO A 103 22.12 -28.89 -27.04
CA PRO A 103 23.50 -28.54 -27.40
C PRO A 103 23.61 -27.45 -28.48
N GLN A 104 22.51 -27.17 -29.18
CA GLN A 104 22.47 -26.28 -30.33
C GLN A 104 21.96 -24.86 -30.03
N LYS A 105 21.51 -24.56 -28.81
CA LYS A 105 20.99 -23.22 -28.48
C LYS A 105 21.97 -22.44 -27.61
N GLN A 106 22.97 -21.84 -28.24
CA GLN A 106 23.81 -20.83 -27.57
C GLN A 106 22.92 -19.67 -27.10
N MET A 107 22.96 -19.38 -25.80
CA MET A 107 22.29 -18.22 -25.23
C MET A 107 23.07 -16.97 -25.65
N THR A 108 22.64 -16.33 -26.74
CA THR A 108 23.15 -15.01 -27.11
C THR A 108 22.63 -14.00 -26.09
N VAL A 109 23.50 -13.57 -25.20
CA VAL A 109 23.20 -12.49 -24.27
C VAL A 109 23.02 -11.22 -25.09
N ARG A 110 21.77 -10.78 -25.27
CA ARG A 110 21.48 -9.49 -25.91
C ARG A 110 21.98 -8.38 -24.99
N PRO A 111 22.82 -7.45 -25.46
CA PRO A 111 23.26 -6.35 -24.63
C PRO A 111 22.05 -5.52 -24.18
N PHE A 112 22.00 -5.24 -22.87
CA PHE A 112 20.99 -4.38 -22.27
C PHE A 112 21.18 -2.96 -22.83
N LYS A 113 20.32 -2.53 -23.75
CA LYS A 113 20.31 -1.14 -24.23
C LYS A 113 19.67 -0.26 -23.16
N ASN A 114 20.49 0.33 -22.30
CA ASN A 114 20.02 1.29 -21.31
C ASN A 114 19.82 2.66 -22.00
N GLN A 115 18.58 2.96 -22.40
CA GLN A 115 18.24 4.20 -23.12
C GLN A 115 18.51 5.47 -22.28
N ARG A 116 18.72 5.32 -20.97
CA ARG A 116 18.85 6.42 -19.99
C ARG A 116 20.22 7.10 -19.98
N LEU A 117 21.27 6.47 -20.51
CA LEU A 117 22.64 7.04 -20.50
C LEU A 117 22.96 7.94 -21.70
N LYS A 118 22.12 7.97 -22.75
CA LYS A 118 22.38 8.81 -23.94
C LYS A 118 22.06 10.30 -23.75
N LEU A 119 21.24 10.66 -22.76
CA LEU A 119 20.85 12.06 -22.52
C LEU A 119 21.73 12.80 -21.50
N GLN A 120 22.75 12.16 -20.94
CA GLN A 120 23.65 12.79 -19.95
C GLN A 120 25.06 13.07 -20.46
N LEU A 121 25.37 12.75 -21.73
CA LEU A 121 26.66 13.05 -22.36
C LEU A 121 26.57 14.10 -23.50
N GLU A 122 25.40 14.68 -23.74
CA GLU A 122 25.19 15.76 -24.73
C GLU A 122 24.68 17.05 -24.06
N ALA A 123 25.28 17.44 -22.94
CA ALA A 123 25.09 18.75 -22.31
C ALA A 123 26.42 19.48 -22.20
#